data_AF-A0AAU0ULA0-F1
#
_entry.id   AF-A0AAU0ULA0-F1
#
_cell.length_a   1.000
_cell.length_b   1.000
_cell.length_c   1.000
_cell.angle_alpha   90.00
_cell.angle_beta   90.00
_cell.angle_gamma   90.00
#
_symmetry.space_group_name_H-M   'P 1'
#
loop_
_entity.id
_entity.type
_entity.pdbx_description
1 polymer ?
#
loop_
_entity_poly.entity_id
_entity_poly.type
_entity_poly.pdbx_seq_one_letter_code
_entity_poly.pdbx_strand_id
1 'polypeptide(L)'
;MRNDAFSDWLVYVDGRDKRQTSDNLSRVRRVEEALTEHLKRTINLDDEYNKDRCNLILETISFECSEKIVETVNLPKDKNGLSSLRTAVNKYVKFCDTKK
;
A
#
# COMPACT_ATOMS: atom_id res chain seq x y z
N MET A 1 1.48 3.44 9.14
CA MET A 1 2.10 2.10 9.20
C MET A 1 3.39 2.02 10.04
N ARG A 2 3.72 0.82 10.55
CA ARG A 2 5.02 0.39 11.13
C ARG A 2 6.17 0.39 10.11
N ASN A 3 6.58 1.59 9.68
CA ASN A 3 7.58 1.82 8.62
C ASN A 3 8.88 1.03 8.82
N ASP A 4 9.54 1.17 9.97
CA ASP A 4 10.88 0.61 10.20
C ASP A 4 10.83 -0.91 10.24
N ALA A 5 9.85 -1.48 10.95
CA ALA A 5 9.66 -2.92 11.02
C ALA A 5 9.31 -3.54 9.66
N PHE A 6 8.54 -2.83 8.82
CA PHE A 6 8.26 -3.29 7.46
C PHE A 6 9.49 -3.18 6.57
N SER A 7 10.29 -2.12 6.71
CA SER A 7 11.57 -1.96 6.01
C SER A 7 12.51 -3.12 6.33
N ASP A 8 12.69 -3.43 7.61
CA ASP A 8 13.52 -4.55 8.05
C ASP A 8 12.99 -5.88 7.50
N TRP A 9 11.67 -6.10 7.56
CA TRP A 9 11.08 -7.31 7.00
C TRP A 9 11.30 -7.44 5.48
N LEU A 10 11.19 -6.33 4.72
CA LEU A 10 11.45 -6.34 3.28
C LEU A 10 12.89 -6.76 2.96
N VAL A 11 13.85 -6.29 3.75
CA VAL A 11 15.27 -6.62 3.58
C VAL A 11 15.56 -8.05 4.01
N TYR A 12 15.19 -8.41 5.24
CA TYR A 12 15.64 -9.64 5.89
C TYR A 12 14.75 -10.86 5.64
N VAL A 13 13.48 -10.67 5.28
CA VAL A 13 12.51 -11.76 5.08
C VAL A 13 12.06 -11.87 3.62
N ASP A 14 11.65 -10.77 2.98
CA ASP A 14 11.22 -10.78 1.57
C ASP A 14 12.41 -10.74 0.59
N GLY A 15 13.61 -10.43 1.07
CA GLY A 15 14.87 -10.47 0.30
C GLY A 15 15.05 -9.32 -0.69
N ARG A 16 14.55 -8.12 -0.36
CA ARG A 16 14.65 -6.92 -1.21
C ARG A 16 15.93 -6.16 -0.96
N ASP A 17 16.50 -5.63 -2.04
CA ASP A 17 17.61 -4.69 -1.93
C ASP A 17 17.14 -3.32 -1.37
N LYS A 18 18.10 -2.46 -1.02
CA LYS A 18 17.82 -1.13 -0.43
C LYS A 18 16.94 -0.24 -1.34
N ARG A 19 17.15 -0.30 -2.66
CA ARG A 19 16.38 0.50 -3.62
C ARG A 19 14.95 -0.01 -3.69
N GLN A 20 14.77 -1.32 -3.83
CA GLN A 20 13.46 -1.97 -3.85
C GLN A 20 12.70 -1.77 -2.54
N THR A 21 13.39 -1.78 -1.40
CA THR A 21 12.79 -1.51 -0.08
C THR A 21 12.26 -0.09 0.00
N SER A 22 13.09 0.90 -0.33
CA SER A 22 12.69 2.31 -0.37
C SER A 22 11.50 2.55 -1.32
N ASP A 23 11.54 1.91 -2.49
CA ASP A 23 10.48 1.99 -3.50
C ASP A 23 9.17 1.37 -3.01
N ASN A 24 9.20 0.21 -2.32
CA ASN A 24 8.01 -0.35 -1.68
C ASN A 24 7.46 0.56 -0.58
N LEU A 25 8.31 1.08 0.32
CA LEU A 25 7.89 2.01 1.37
C LEU A 25 7.21 3.26 0.78
N SER A 26 7.82 3.85 -0.25
CA SER A 26 7.28 5.02 -0.95
C SER A 26 5.91 4.74 -1.56
N ARG A 27 5.74 3.58 -2.22
CA ARG A 27 4.44 3.17 -2.78
C ARG A 27 3.37 3.00 -1.71
N VAL A 28 3.72 2.37 -0.59
CA VAL A 28 2.78 2.14 0.50
C VAL A 28 2.35 3.47 1.14
N ARG A 29 3.30 4.39 1.38
CA ARG A 29 2.99 5.75 1.88
C ARG A 29 2.12 6.53 0.90
N ARG A 30 2.42 6.45 -0.40
CA ARG A 30 1.60 7.07 -1.44
C ARG A 30 0.16 6.58 -1.38
N VAL A 31 -0.08 5.30 -1.13
CA VAL A 31 -1.44 4.77 -0.97
C VAL A 31 -2.12 5.34 0.29
N GLU A 32 -1.43 5.39 1.44
CA GLU A 32 -1.98 6.00 2.66
C GLU A 32 -2.37 7.48 2.43
N GLU A 33 -1.49 8.27 1.82
CA GLU A 33 -1.72 9.70 1.54
C GLU A 33 -2.86 9.88 0.53
N ALA A 34 -2.80 9.18 -0.60
CA ALA A 34 -3.78 9.30 -1.67
C ALA A 34 -5.19 8.91 -1.22
N LEU A 35 -5.31 7.80 -0.48
CA LEU A 35 -6.61 7.37 0.01
C LEU A 35 -7.11 8.21 1.17
N THR A 36 -6.20 8.88 1.91
CA THR A 36 -6.60 9.88 2.90
C THR A 36 -7.31 11.05 2.26
N GLU A 37 -6.78 11.56 1.13
CA GLU A 37 -7.42 12.59 0.34
C GLU A 37 -8.74 12.11 -0.28
N HIS A 38 -8.71 10.93 -0.92
CA HIS A 38 -9.86 10.38 -1.63
C HIS A 38 -11.06 10.09 -0.72
N LEU A 39 -10.81 9.42 0.41
CA LEU A 39 -11.85 8.99 1.35
C LEU A 39 -12.15 10.04 2.43
N LYS A 40 -11.45 11.19 2.41
CA LYS A 40 -11.55 12.27 3.40
C LYS A 40 -11.47 11.78 4.85
N ARG A 41 -10.66 10.74 5.08
CA ARG A 41 -10.38 10.17 6.41
C ARG A 41 -8.93 9.73 6.46
N THR A 42 -8.28 9.86 7.61
CA THR A 42 -6.90 9.36 7.76
C THR A 42 -6.85 7.85 7.51
N ILE A 43 -5.99 7.45 6.58
CA ILE A 43 -5.69 6.06 6.25
C ILE A 43 -4.35 5.67 6.85
N ASN A 44 -4.35 4.60 7.62
CA ASN A 44 -3.16 3.96 8.17
C ASN A 44 -3.28 2.47 7.94
N LEU A 45 -2.33 1.85 7.24
CA LEU A 45 -2.44 0.44 6.88
C LEU A 45 -2.33 -0.52 8.06
N ASP A 46 -1.76 -0.10 9.20
CA ASP A 46 -1.87 -0.92 10.42
C ASP A 46 -3.35 -1.04 10.86
N ASP A 47 -4.07 0.08 10.84
CA ASP A 47 -5.48 0.12 11.23
C ASP A 47 -6.36 -0.59 10.20
N GLU A 48 -6.11 -0.38 8.92
CA GLU A 48 -6.85 -1.05 7.84
C GLU A 48 -6.55 -2.56 7.82
N TYR A 49 -5.32 -3.00 8.14
CA TYR A 49 -5.02 -4.42 8.27
C TYR A 49 -5.84 -5.06 9.40
N ASN A 50 -5.96 -4.38 10.54
CA ASN A 50 -6.75 -4.88 11.68
C ASN A 50 -8.26 -4.89 11.40
N LYS A 51 -8.76 -3.99 10.55
CA LYS A 51 -10.18 -3.93 10.17
C LYS A 51 -10.57 -5.04 9.19
N ASP A 52 -9.87 -5.14 8.07
CA ASP A 52 -10.28 -6.00 6.96
C ASP A 52 -9.09 -6.59 6.17
N ARG A 53 -7.89 -6.62 6.76
CA ARG A 53 -6.64 -7.01 6.08
C ARG A 53 -6.34 -6.16 4.84
N CYS A 54 -6.73 -4.89 4.85
CA CYS A 54 -6.57 -3.94 3.75
C CYS A 54 -7.37 -4.32 2.48
N ASN A 55 -8.41 -5.15 2.57
CA ASN A 55 -9.18 -5.58 1.39
C ASN A 55 -9.85 -4.39 0.68
N LEU A 56 -10.48 -3.49 1.42
CA LEU A 56 -11.07 -2.27 0.88
C LEU A 56 -10.03 -1.40 0.17
N ILE A 57 -8.82 -1.30 0.74
CA ILE A 57 -7.71 -0.56 0.15
C ILE A 57 -7.29 -1.20 -1.18
N LEU A 58 -7.12 -2.52 -1.20
CA LEU A 58 -6.74 -3.29 -2.39
C LEU A 58 -7.80 -3.24 -3.50
N GLU A 59 -9.09 -3.18 -3.14
CA GLU A 59 -10.21 -2.99 -4.05
C GLU A 59 -10.23 -1.57 -4.62
N THR A 60 -10.01 -0.55 -3.77
CA THR A 60 -10.00 0.86 -4.17
C THR A 60 -8.89 1.16 -5.18
N ILE A 61 -7.70 0.56 -5.02
CA ILE A 61 -6.58 0.69 -5.96
C ILE A 61 -6.58 -0.37 -7.07
N SER A 62 -7.69 -1.10 -7.24
CA SER A 62 -7.86 -2.01 -8.37
C SER A 62 -8.03 -1.22 -9.67
N PHE A 63 -7.56 -1.78 -10.77
CA PHE A 63 -7.72 -1.15 -12.09
C PHE A 63 -9.20 -0.96 -12.46
N GLU A 64 -10.08 -1.88 -12.04
CA GLU A 64 -11.52 -1.81 -12.25
C GLU A 64 -12.18 -0.62 -11.54
N CYS A 65 -11.56 -0.13 -10.46
CA CYS A 65 -12.00 1.05 -9.74
C CYS A 65 -11.23 2.33 -10.09
N SER A 66 -10.30 2.27 -11.06
CA SER A 66 -9.44 3.41 -11.43
C SER A 66 -10.23 4.65 -11.87
N GLU A 67 -11.39 4.49 -12.52
CA GLU A 67 -12.26 5.59 -12.94
C GLU A 67 -12.93 6.32 -11.77
N LYS A 68 -13.03 5.68 -10.60
CA LYS A 68 -13.60 6.27 -9.38
C LYS A 68 -12.57 7.08 -8.59
N ILE A 69 -11.29 6.94 -8.90
CA ILE A 69 -10.22 7.72 -8.28
C ILE A 69 -10.31 9.15 -8.79
N VAL A 70 -10.57 10.08 -7.88
CA VAL A 70 -10.68 11.52 -8.18
C VAL A 70 -9.37 11.98 -8.82
N GLU A 71 -9.46 12.79 -9.89
CA GLU A 71 -8.30 13.20 -10.67
C GLU A 71 -7.22 13.96 -9.89
N THR A 72 -7.59 14.54 -8.74
CA THR A 72 -6.68 15.29 -7.86
C THR A 72 -5.75 14.39 -7.05
N VAL A 73 -6.12 13.11 -6.90
CA VAL A 73 -5.41 12.18 -6.05
C VAL A 73 -4.15 11.69 -6.76
N ASN A 74 -3.01 11.74 -6.06
CA ASN A 74 -1.70 11.32 -6.58
C ASN A 74 -1.57 9.78 -6.69
N LEU A 75 -2.42 9.17 -7.52
CA LEU A 75 -2.38 7.75 -7.87
C LEU A 75 -2.19 7.58 -9.37
N PRO A 76 -1.42 6.57 -9.81
CA PRO A 76 -1.37 6.21 -11.21
C PRO A 76 -2.75 5.76 -11.69
N LYS A 77 -3.12 6.16 -12.91
CA LYS A 77 -4.35 5.73 -13.58
C LYS A 77 -4.12 4.53 -14.51
N ASP A 78 -2.86 4.18 -14.76
CA ASP A 78 -2.51 3.06 -15.61
C ASP A 78 -2.45 1.74 -14.82
N LYS A 79 -2.72 0.64 -15.52
CA LYS A 79 -2.74 -0.71 -14.95
C LYS A 79 -1.42 -1.09 -14.27
N ASN A 80 -0.28 -0.68 -14.81
CA ASN A 80 1.03 -1.07 -14.29
C ASN A 80 1.33 -0.34 -12.98
N GLY A 81 1.04 0.97 -12.92
CA GLY A 81 1.17 1.76 -11.72
C GLY A 81 0.29 1.24 -10.59
N LEU A 82 -1.00 1.01 -10.84
CA LEU A 82 -1.93 0.46 -9.83
C LEU A 82 -1.51 -0.95 -9.39
N SER A 83 -1.10 -1.81 -10.33
CA SER A 83 -0.60 -3.15 -10.00
C SER A 83 0.65 -3.11 -9.11
N SER A 84 1.52 -2.12 -9.32
CA SER A 84 2.73 -1.92 -8.51
C SER A 84 2.38 -1.47 -7.08
N LEU A 85 1.41 -0.56 -6.93
CA LEU A 85 0.90 -0.14 -5.62
C LEU A 85 0.24 -1.31 -4.89
N ARG A 86 -0.62 -2.06 -5.59
CA ARG A 86 -1.29 -3.25 -5.04
C ARG A 86 -0.29 -4.31 -4.60
N THR A 87 0.80 -4.49 -5.34
CA THR A 87 1.89 -5.40 -4.94
C THR A 87 2.55 -4.95 -3.64
N ALA A 88 2.82 -3.65 -3.49
CA ALA A 88 3.43 -3.11 -2.28
C ALA A 88 2.51 -3.26 -1.06
N VAL A 89 1.21 -2.97 -1.21
CA VAL A 89 0.21 -3.19 -0.14
C VAL A 89 0.09 -4.69 0.21
N ASN A 90 0.07 -5.59 -0.77
CA ASN A 90 0.07 -7.03 -0.51
C ASN A 90 1.31 -7.50 0.26
N LYS A 91 2.49 -6.93 -0.02
CA LYS A 91 3.69 -7.22 0.78
C LYS A 91 3.53 -6.76 2.22
N TYR A 92 2.90 -5.61 2.44
CA TYR A 92 2.60 -5.13 3.78
C TYR A 92 1.63 -6.05 4.53
N VAL A 93 0.60 -6.55 3.86
CA VAL A 93 -0.31 -7.56 4.42
C VAL A 93 0.45 -8.84 4.80
N LYS A 94 1.33 -9.34 3.93
CA LYS A 94 2.19 -10.49 4.21
C LYS A 94 3.11 -10.25 5.42
N PHE A 95 3.71 -9.07 5.51
CA PHE A 95 4.49 -8.68 6.69
C PHE A 95 3.67 -8.80 7.97
N CYS A 96 2.44 -8.29 7.97
CA CYS A 96 1.56 -8.37 9.12
C CYS A 96 1.17 -9.83 9.45
N ASP A 97 0.91 -10.65 8.44
CA ASP A 97 0.59 -12.07 8.61
C ASP A 97 1.78 -12.87 9.20
N THR A 98 3.03 -12.55 8.84
CA THR A 98 4.22 -13.22 9.39
C THR A 98 4.55 -12.84 10.83
N LYS A 99 3.87 -11.83 11.39
CA LYS A 99 4.08 -11.32 12.76
C LYS A 99 2.94 -11.70 13.72
N LYS A 100 2.01 -12.55 13.30
CA LYS A 100 1.03 -13.21 14.17
C LYS A 100 1.65 -14.40 14.88
#